data_AF-A0AAI9HXQ5-F1
#
_entry.id   AF-A0AAI9HXQ5-F1
#
_cell.length_a   1.000
_cell.length_b   1.000
_cell.length_c   1.000
_cell.angle_alpha   90.00
_cell.angle_beta   90.00
_cell.angle_gamma   90.00
#
_symmetry.space_group_name_H-M   'P 1'
#
loop_
_entity.id
_entity.type
_entity.pdbx_description
1 polymer ?
#
loop_
_entity_poly.entity_id
_entity_poly.type
_entity_poly.pdbx_seq_one_letter_code
_entity_poly.pdbx_strand_id
1 'polypeptide(L)' 'MTDKTGGAAFPASGHPDMQFVAQEGMSLRDYFAAKFMQAAKSNPNCGYDFDDLAHDAYQMADAMLKARG' A
#
# COMPACT_ATOMS: atom_id res chain seq x y z
N MET A 1 13.53 -0.81 -11.09
CA MET A 1 12.11 -0.36 -11.10
C MET A 1 11.45 -0.71 -9.76
N THR A 2 12.11 -0.41 -8.64
CA THR A 2 11.69 -0.88 -7.30
C THR A 2 11.38 0.28 -6.34
N ASP A 3 11.69 1.52 -6.73
CA ASP A 3 11.76 2.64 -5.78
C ASP A 3 10.42 3.35 -5.56
N LYS A 4 9.42 3.11 -6.41
CA LYS A 4 8.12 3.81 -6.30
C LYS A 4 7.08 3.06 -5.47
N THR A 5 7.29 1.77 -5.21
CA THR A 5 6.26 0.91 -4.60
C THR A 5 6.54 0.56 -3.14
N GLY A 6 7.74 0.93 -2.64
CA GLY A 6 8.15 0.67 -1.25
C GLY A 6 8.49 -0.80 -0.95
N GLY A 7 8.62 -1.65 -1.98
CA GLY A 7 8.84 -3.10 -1.84
C GLY A 7 7.57 -3.89 -1.55
N ALA A 8 7.71 -5.14 -1.10
CA ALA A 8 6.59 -5.97 -0.71
C ALA A 8 5.89 -5.41 0.54
N ALA A 9 4.54 -5.48 0.57
CA ALA A 9 3.76 -5.04 1.73
C ALA A 9 4.11 -5.81 3.01
N PHE A 10 4.38 -7.11 2.86
CA PHE A 10 4.79 -8.01 3.92
C PHE A 10 6.14 -8.63 3.53
N PRO A 11 7.26 -8.00 3.90
CA PRO A 11 8.56 -8.55 3.59
C PRO A 11 8.77 -9.85 4.36
N ALA A 12 9.06 -10.94 3.65
CA ALA A 12 9.54 -12.15 4.28
C ALA A 12 10.95 -11.88 4.85
N SER A 13 11.07 -11.80 6.17
CA SER A 13 12.37 -11.83 6.83
C SER A 13 12.93 -13.24 6.65
N GLY A 14 13.92 -13.39 5.77
CA GLY A 14 14.60 -14.66 5.56
C GLY A 14 15.14 -15.15 6.90
N HIS A 15 14.62 -16.28 7.38
CA HIS A 15 15.48 -17.19 8.13
C HIS A 15 16.70 -17.48 7.24
N PRO A 16 17.91 -17.64 7.79
CA PRO A 16 19.14 -17.85 7.00
C PRO A 16 19.00 -18.98 5.95
N ASP A 17 18.13 -19.95 6.21
CA ASP A 17 17.87 -21.11 5.36
C ASP A 17 16.60 -21.02 4.50
N MET A 18 15.82 -19.93 4.61
CA MET A 18 14.67 -19.68 3.75
C MET A 18 15.04 -18.66 2.68
N GLN A 19 15.02 -19.10 1.42
CA GLN A 19 15.12 -18.22 0.26
C GLN A 19 14.22 -16.99 0.46
N PHE A 20 14.71 -15.82 0.07
CA PHE A 20 13.87 -14.63 -0.08
C PHE A 20 12.77 -14.95 -1.10
N VAL A 21 11.64 -15.47 -0.61
CA VAL A 21 10.43 -15.54 -1.40
C VAL A 21 9.90 -14.12 -1.38
N ALA A 22 10.22 -13.36 -2.42
CA ALA A 22 9.47 -12.16 -2.73
C ALA A 22 8.00 -12.60 -2.82
N GLN A 23 7.20 -12.24 -1.82
CA GLN A 23 5.78 -12.54 -1.86
C GLN A 23 5.20 -11.79 -3.05
N GLU A 24 4.93 -12.52 -4.13
CA GLU A 24 4.26 -11.98 -5.29
C GLU A 24 2.83 -11.59 -4.88
N GLY A 25 2.43 -10.35 -5.16
CA GLY A 25 1.02 -9.98 -5.13
C GLY A 25 0.65 -8.64 -4.51
N MET A 26 1.45 -8.06 -3.60
CA MET A 26 1.11 -6.75 -3.01
C MET A 26 2.33 -5.93 -2.64
N SER A 27 2.41 -4.70 -3.17
CA SER A 27 3.42 -3.74 -2.76
C SER A 27 3.00 -2.96 -1.51
N LEU A 28 3.96 -2.39 -0.79
CA LEU A 28 3.68 -1.55 0.38
C LEU A 28 2.80 -0.34 0.01
N ARG A 29 2.96 0.18 -1.21
CA ARG A 29 2.08 1.20 -1.79
C ARG A 29 0.63 0.74 -1.85
N ASP A 30 0.39 -0.46 -2.39
CA ASP A 30 -0.97 -1.01 -2.52
C ASP A 30 -1.61 -1.23 -1.14
N TYR A 31 -0.81 -1.66 -0.16
CA TYR A 31 -1.27 -1.83 1.22
C TYR A 31 -1.70 -0.50 1.86
N PHE A 32 -0.90 0.57 1.72
CA PHE A 32 -1.27 1.89 2.24
C PHE A 32 -2.52 2.45 1.56
N ALA A 33 -2.63 2.30 0.24
CA ALA A 33 -3.83 2.69 -0.50
C ALA A 33 -5.07 1.94 0.01
N ALA A 34 -4.99 0.61 0.16
CA ALA A 34 -6.09 -0.20 0.68
C ALA A 34 -6.51 0.21 2.10
N LYS A 35 -5.56 0.58 2.96
CA LYS A 35 -5.85 1.08 4.32
C LYS A 35 -6.60 2.40 4.30
N PHE A 36 -6.21 3.32 3.42
CA PHE A 36 -6.95 4.57 3.24
C PHE A 36 -8.38 4.31 2.77
N MET A 37 -8.56 3.47 1.74
CA MET A 37 -9.88 3.12 1.20
C MET A 37 -10.78 2.51 2.28
N GLN A 38 -10.24 1.58 3.08
CA GLN A 38 -10.96 0.94 4.17
C GLN A 38 -11.47 1.97 5.20
N ALA A 39 -10.63 2.92 5.58
CA ALA A 39 -10.99 3.99 6.52
C ALA A 39 -11.99 4.98 5.91
N ALA A 40 -11.80 5.38 4.65
CA ALA A 40 -12.70 6.29 3.97
C ALA A 40 -14.13 5.72 3.88
N LYS A 41 -14.26 4.43 3.53
CA LYS A 41 -15.56 3.74 3.41
C LYS A 41 -16.12 3.23 4.74
N SER A 42 -15.41 3.39 5.87
CA SER A 42 -16.00 3.10 7.19
C SER A 42 -17.05 4.15 7.60
N ASN A 43 -17.05 5.33 6.95
CA ASN A 43 -18.12 6.31 7.10
C ASN A 43 -19.23 6.02 6.06
N PRO A 44 -20.45 5.65 6.49
CA PRO A 44 -21.55 5.34 5.56
C PRO A 44 -22.03 6.57 4.76
N ASN A 45 -21.67 7.78 5.19
CA ASN A 45 -21.98 9.03 4.50
C ASN A 45 -20.79 9.54 3.66
N CYS A 46 -19.76 8.73 3.43
CA CYS A 46 -18.65 9.14 2.56
C CYS A 46 -19.13 9.11 1.10
N GLY A 47 -19.29 10.30 0.53
CA GLY A 47 -19.74 10.52 -0.85
C GLY A 47 -18.65 10.34 -1.90
N TYR A 48 -17.60 9.58 -1.60
CA TYR A 48 -16.53 9.31 -2.55
C TYR A 48 -17.03 8.49 -3.73
N ASP A 49 -16.81 9.02 -4.94
CA ASP A 49 -16.75 8.23 -6.15
C ASP A 49 -15.58 7.23 -6.09
N PHE A 50 -15.67 6.11 -6.81
CA PHE A 50 -14.65 5.07 -6.77
C PHE A 50 -13.32 5.53 -7.39
N ASP A 51 -13.37 6.33 -8.45
CA ASP A 51 -12.16 6.81 -9.14
C ASP A 51 -11.42 7.84 -8.27
N ASP A 52 -12.16 8.77 -7.65
CA ASP A 52 -11.61 9.75 -6.73
C ASP A 52 -10.99 9.08 -5.49
N LEU A 53 -11.69 8.08 -4.93
CA LEU A 53 -11.17 7.34 -3.79
C LEU A 53 -9.87 6.60 -4.12
N ALA A 54 -9.79 5.99 -5.31
CA ALA A 54 -8.58 5.31 -5.74
C ALA A 54 -7.44 6.28 -5.97
N HIS A 55 -7.73 7.44 -6.57
CA HIS A 55 -6.75 8.51 -6.75
C HIS A 55 -6.16 8.96 -5.41
N ASP A 56 -7.02 9.35 -4.47
CA ASP A 56 -6.60 9.87 -3.16
C ASP A 56 -5.87 8.80 -2.32
N ALA A 57 -6.30 7.55 -2.41
CA ALA A 57 -5.65 6.43 -1.74
C ALA A 57 -4.19 6.26 -2.19
N TYR A 58 -3.92 6.34 -3.49
CA TYR A 58 -2.55 6.25 -4.00
C TYR A 58 -1.74 7.51 -3.72
N GLN A 59 -2.35 8.70 -3.72
CA GLN A 59 -1.67 9.92 -3.27
C GLN A 59 -1.23 9.82 -1.81
N MET A 60 -2.11 9.31 -0.94
CA MET A 60 -1.78 9.05 0.47
C MET A 60 -0.67 8.02 0.60
N ALA A 61 -0.74 6.91 -0.15
CA ALA A 61 0.30 5.89 -0.16
C ALA A 61 1.67 6.47 -0.58
N ASP A 62 1.70 7.28 -1.63
CA ASP A 62 2.92 7.94 -2.10
C ASP A 62 3.45 8.95 -1.08
N ALA A 63 2.58 9.67 -0.35
CA ALA A 63 2.96 10.56 0.74
C ALA A 63 3.59 9.79 1.92
N MET A 64 3.00 8.65 2.30
CA MET A 64 3.52 7.79 3.36
C MET A 64 4.89 7.18 2.99
N LEU A 65 5.07 6.76 1.73
CA LEU A 65 6.36 6.28 1.25
C LEU A 65 7.43 7.38 1.28
N LYS A 66 7.10 8.59 0.81
CA LYS A 66 8.02 9.75 0.90
C LYS A 66 8.40 10.09 2.33
N ALA A 67 7.45 10.02 3.26
CA ALA A 67 7.70 10.31 4.68
C ALA A 67 8.63 9.27 5.35
N ARG A 68 8.77 8.08 4.76
CA ARG A 68 9.61 7.00 5.28
C ARG A 68 11.11 7.18 4.99
N GLY A 69 11.47 7.97 3.96
CA GLY A 69 12.85 8.18 3.52
C GLY A 69 13.18 7.42 2.24
#